data_AF-A0A6P0IZ91-F1
#
_entry.id   AF-A0A6P0IZ91-F1
#
_cell.length_a   1.000
_cell.length_b   1.000
_cell.length_c   1.000
_cell.angle_alpha   90.00
_cell.angle_beta   90.00
_cell.angle_gamma   90.00
#
_symmetry.space_group_name_H-M   'P 1'
#
loop_
_entity.id
_entity.type
_entity.pdbx_description
1 polymer ?
#
loop_
_entity_poly.entity_id
_entity_poly.type
_entity_poly.pdbx_seq_one_letter_code
_entity_poly.pdbx_strand_id
1 'polypeptide(L)'
;MKELDLNAAAETDAGYGQLLAVLWRRRLWILSVLLTSLPIAFYITLKKEPTYISSLQLLVEPNYIDKTRGIESQFTESTVDIDYATQLQLMRSSELMKRAVELLRNDYPNITVGDIRGSLRLAQVLQGKTETKVFQAVYTSNDRIKTQK
;
A
#
# COMPACT_ATOMS: atom_id res chain seq x y z
N MET A 1 -72.78 20.41 16.65
CA MET A 1 -71.85 19.26 16.59
C MET A 1 -71.47 19.08 15.13
N LYS A 2 -70.21 19.37 14.77
CA LYS A 2 -69.65 19.16 13.44
C LYS A 2 -68.49 18.21 13.63
N GLU A 3 -68.67 16.99 13.15
CA GLU A 3 -67.70 15.91 13.16
C GLU A 3 -66.42 16.39 12.43
N LEU A 4 -65.27 16.20 13.07
CA LEU A 4 -63.96 16.48 12.50
C LEU A 4 -63.59 15.30 11.60
N ASP A 5 -63.58 15.51 10.29
CA ASP A 5 -63.01 14.57 9.32
C ASP A 5 -61.50 14.46 9.57
N LEU A 6 -61.12 13.44 10.34
CA LEU A 6 -59.77 12.91 10.46
C LEU A 6 -59.39 12.26 9.13
N ASN A 7 -59.09 13.07 8.10
CA ASN A 7 -58.32 12.61 6.96
C ASN A 7 -56.88 12.40 7.43
N ALA A 8 -56.66 11.25 8.06
CA ALA A 8 -55.36 10.64 8.22
C ALA A 8 -54.73 10.56 6.84
N ALA A 9 -53.78 11.47 6.57
CA ALA A 9 -52.86 11.34 5.46
C ALA A 9 -52.19 9.98 5.63
N ALA A 10 -52.64 9.00 4.85
CA ALA A 10 -52.00 7.71 4.74
C ALA A 10 -50.57 7.99 4.27
N GLU A 11 -49.64 7.91 5.23
CA GLU A 11 -48.21 7.95 4.99
C GLU A 11 -47.90 6.85 3.99
N THR A 12 -47.76 7.25 2.74
CA THR A 12 -47.46 6.35 1.63
C THR A 12 -45.98 6.10 1.72
N ASP A 13 -45.61 5.08 2.48
CA ASP A 13 -44.29 4.48 2.46
C ASP A 13 -43.85 4.38 1.00
N ALA A 14 -42.76 5.06 0.65
CA ALA A 14 -42.34 5.29 -0.73
C ALA A 14 -41.87 3.97 -1.34
N GLY A 15 -42.83 3.12 -1.70
CA GLY A 15 -42.60 1.75 -2.10
C GLY A 15 -41.76 1.68 -3.36
N TYR A 16 -40.89 0.67 -3.41
CA TYR A 16 -39.95 0.38 -4.49
C TYR A 16 -40.52 0.53 -5.92
N GLY A 17 -41.83 0.33 -6.12
CA GLY A 17 -42.51 0.56 -7.40
C GLY A 17 -42.51 2.00 -7.90
N GLN A 18 -42.61 3.00 -7.00
CA GLN A 18 -42.51 4.41 -7.39
C GLN A 18 -41.08 4.78 -7.83
N LEU A 19 -40.06 4.21 -7.19
CA LEU A 19 -38.65 4.40 -7.59
C LEU A 19 -38.40 3.83 -9.00
N LEU A 20 -38.87 2.62 -9.28
CA LEU A 20 -38.76 2.01 -10.61
C LEU A 20 -39.53 2.80 -11.68
N ALA A 21 -40.71 3.34 -11.34
CA ALA A 21 -41.48 4.17 -12.26
C ALA A 21 -40.76 5.48 -12.63
N VAL A 22 -40.03 6.08 -11.68
CA VAL A 22 -39.21 7.28 -11.93
C VAL A 22 -38.01 6.94 -12.81
N LEU A 23 -37.32 5.82 -12.56
CA LEU A 23 -36.21 5.34 -13.40
C LEU A 23 -36.68 5.07 -14.83
N TRP A 24 -37.84 4.43 -15.00
CA TRP A 24 -38.41 4.14 -16.32
C TRP A 24 -38.75 5.41 -17.11
N ARG A 25 -39.33 6.42 -16.45
CA ARG A 25 -39.65 7.71 -17.05
C ARG A 25 -38.41 8.48 -17.49
N ARG A 26 -37.29 8.32 -16.76
CA ARG A 26 -36.00 9.00 -17.04
C ARG A 26 -34.99 8.10 -17.75
N ARG A 27 -35.41 6.96 -18.30
CA ARG A 27 -34.50 5.94 -18.88
C ARG A 27 -33.53 6.49 -19.92
N LEU A 28 -33.95 7.44 -20.76
CA LEU A 28 -33.08 8.03 -21.79
C LEU A 28 -31.98 8.92 -21.18
N TRP A 29 -32.28 9.65 -20.11
CA TRP A 29 -31.29 10.44 -19.37
C TRP A 29 -30.28 9.54 -18.66
N ILE A 30 -30.77 8.46 -18.04
CA ILE A 30 -29.91 7.46 -17.37
C ILE A 30 -29.00 6.79 -18.40
N LEU A 31 -29.55 6.34 -19.53
CA LEU A 31 -28.79 5.75 -20.62
C LEU A 31 -27.75 6.72 -21.17
N SER A 32 -28.07 8.02 -21.30
CA SER A 32 -27.12 9.03 -21.76
C SER A 32 -25.94 9.19 -20.79
N VAL A 33 -26.20 9.25 -19.48
CA VAL A 33 -25.14 9.36 -18.47
C VAL A 33 -24.26 8.11 -18.46
N LEU A 34 -24.89 6.94 -18.60
CA LEU A 34 -24.18 5.67 -18.62
C LEU A 34 -23.33 5.50 -19.90
N LEU A 35 -23.90 5.86 -21.05
CA LEU A 35 -23.22 5.82 -22.35
C LEU A 35 -22.08 6.83 -22.45
N THR A 36 -22.09 7.91 -21.68
CA THR A 36 -21.00 8.88 -21.62
C THR A 36 -19.94 8.51 -20.58
N SER A 37 -20.33 7.99 -19.41
CA SER A 37 -19.38 7.65 -18.35
C SER A 37 -18.47 6.46 -18.71
N LEU A 38 -19.02 5.43 -19.37
CA LEU A 38 -18.27 4.25 -19.80
C LEU A 38 -17.09 4.56 -20.75
N PRO A 39 -17.26 5.26 -21.88
CA PRO A 39 -16.15 5.58 -22.78
C PRO A 39 -15.15 6.54 -22.14
N ILE A 40 -15.60 7.47 -21.29
CA ILE A 40 -14.69 8.36 -20.54
C ILE A 40 -13.82 7.53 -19.59
N ALA A 41 -14.42 6.66 -18.78
CA ALA A 41 -13.70 5.78 -17.87
C ALA A 41 -12.76 4.83 -18.61
N PHE A 42 -13.20 4.29 -19.75
CA PHE A 42 -12.39 3.42 -20.59
C PHE A 42 -11.17 4.15 -21.17
N TYR A 43 -11.36 5.36 -21.68
CA TYR A 43 -10.28 6.19 -22.20
C TYR A 43 -9.25 6.56 -21.11
N ILE A 44 -9.73 6.92 -19.91
CA ILE A 44 -8.86 7.18 -18.75
C ILE A 44 -8.09 5.92 -18.37
N THR A 45 -8.73 4.76 -18.35
CA THR A 45 -8.11 3.48 -18.01
C THR A 45 -7.01 3.10 -19.00
N LEU A 46 -7.21 3.30 -20.30
CA LEU A 46 -6.19 3.04 -21.31
C LEU A 46 -4.95 3.94 -21.19
N LYS A 47 -5.10 5.16 -20.67
CA LYS A 47 -4.00 6.10 -20.47
C LYS A 47 -3.27 5.95 -19.14
N LYS A 48 -3.86 5.24 -18.17
CA LYS A 48 -3.18 5.01 -16.89
C LYS A 48 -2.02 4.05 -17.08
N GLU A 49 -0.84 4.47 -16.65
CA GLU A 49 0.34 3.62 -16.63
C GLU A 49 0.13 2.44 -15.67
N PRO A 50 0.50 1.20 -16.05
CA PRO A 50 0.41 0.06 -15.16
C PRO A 50 1.43 0.20 -14.03
N THR A 51 1.00 0.06 -12.78
CA THR A 51 1.89 0.08 -11.61
C THR A 51 2.17 -1.34 -11.16
N TYR A 52 3.44 -1.73 -11.15
CA TYR A 52 3.93 -3.03 -10.70
C TYR A 52 4.55 -2.91 -9.30
N ILE A 53 4.35 -3.94 -8.49
CA ILE A 53 4.88 -4.01 -7.13
C ILE A 53 5.66 -5.32 -6.98
N SER A 54 6.88 -5.23 -6.44
CA SER A 54 7.70 -6.36 -6.03
C SER A 54 7.90 -6.32 -4.53
N SER A 55 7.82 -7.46 -3.86
CA SER A 55 8.02 -7.55 -2.42
C SER A 55 8.96 -8.69 -2.06
N LEU A 56 9.88 -8.40 -1.15
CA LEU A 56 10.86 -9.33 -0.61
C LEU A 56 10.77 -9.31 0.91
N GLN A 57 10.82 -10.48 1.53
CA GLN A 57 10.94 -10.60 2.98
C GLN A 57 12.32 -11.15 3.32
N LEU A 58 13.01 -10.44 4.22
CA LEU A 58 14.35 -10.75 4.67
C LEU A 58 14.32 -11.00 6.17
N LEU A 59 14.72 -12.20 6.58
CA LEU A 59 15.04 -12.47 7.98
C LEU A 59 16.41 -11.87 8.27
N VAL A 60 16.48 -10.88 9.15
CA VAL A 60 17.75 -10.24 9.50
C VAL A 60 18.24 -10.82 10.81
N GLU A 61 19.40 -11.47 10.76
CA GLU A 61 20.10 -12.00 11.92
C GLU A 61 21.24 -11.05 12.31
N PRO A 62 21.35 -10.67 13.60
CA PRO A 62 22.48 -9.86 14.06
C PRO A 62 23.78 -10.67 13.95
N ASN A 63 24.79 -10.10 13.32
CA ASN A 63 26.14 -10.67 13.32
C ASN A 63 26.84 -10.30 14.64
N TYR A 64 26.71 -11.14 15.65
CA TYR A 64 27.42 -10.97 16.92
C TYR A 64 28.80 -11.62 16.82
N ILE A 65 29.85 -10.81 16.59
CA ILE A 65 31.22 -11.24 16.89
C ILE A 65 31.44 -10.97 18.37
N ASP A 66 31.33 -12.02 19.16
CA ASP A 66 31.71 -12.04 20.57
C ASP A 66 33.19 -11.68 20.71
N LYS A 67 33.47 -10.39 20.97
CA LYS A 67 34.83 -9.90 21.25
C LYS A 67 35.32 -10.30 22.65
N THR A 68 34.57 -11.14 23.37
CA THR A 68 34.88 -11.57 24.73
C THR A 68 35.13 -13.07 24.85
N ARG A 69 35.73 -13.71 23.83
CA ARG A 69 36.51 -14.94 24.06
C ARG A 69 37.78 -14.60 24.84
N GLY A 70 37.64 -14.40 26.13
CA GLY A 70 38.76 -14.13 27.02
C GLY A 70 38.43 -14.03 28.50
N ILE A 71 37.16 -13.90 28.94
CA ILE A 71 36.85 -13.90 30.37
C ILE A 71 35.55 -14.66 30.61
N GLU A 72 35.70 -15.82 31.24
CA GLU A 72 34.65 -16.55 31.94
C GLU A 72 33.96 -15.61 32.93
N SER A 73 32.76 -15.14 32.63
CA SER A 73 31.80 -14.78 33.66
C SER A 73 30.41 -14.60 33.08
N GLN A 74 29.51 -15.45 33.56
CA GLN A 74 28.09 -15.18 33.70
C GLN A 74 27.30 -15.09 32.40
N PHE A 75 26.79 -16.27 32.00
CA PHE A 75 25.48 -16.41 31.36
C PHE A 75 24.39 -15.84 32.28
N THR A 76 24.34 -14.53 32.45
CA THR A 76 23.08 -13.85 32.70
C THR A 76 22.45 -13.63 31.33
N GLU A 77 21.19 -14.05 31.20
CA GLU A 77 20.28 -13.71 30.11
C GLU A 77 20.24 -12.19 29.93
N SER A 78 21.28 -11.66 29.28
CA SER A 78 21.23 -10.34 28.71
C SER A 78 20.36 -10.54 27.49
N THR A 79 19.08 -10.23 27.65
CA THR A 79 18.22 -9.75 26.56
C THR A 79 19.00 -8.63 25.89
N VAL A 80 19.88 -8.99 24.97
CA VAL A 80 20.50 -8.07 24.04
C VAL A 80 19.31 -7.58 23.23
N ASP A 81 18.81 -6.40 23.62
CA ASP A 81 17.76 -5.72 22.88
C ASP A 81 18.38 -5.34 21.53
N ILE A 82 18.13 -6.19 20.54
CA ILE A 82 18.66 -6.00 19.20
C ILE A 82 17.91 -4.83 18.62
N ASP A 83 18.60 -3.70 18.45
CA ASP A 83 18.03 -2.48 17.90
C ASP A 83 17.83 -2.61 16.38
N TYR A 84 16.74 -3.30 16.02
CA TYR A 84 16.27 -3.46 14.64
C TYR A 84 15.86 -2.13 14.02
N ALA A 85 15.47 -1.14 14.83
CA ALA A 85 15.14 0.19 14.34
C ALA A 85 16.39 0.92 13.82
N THR A 86 17.51 0.84 14.53
CA THR A 86 18.79 1.37 14.06
C THR A 86 19.27 0.65 12.79
N GLN A 87 19.12 -0.68 12.69
CA GLN A 87 19.46 -1.41 11.47
C GLN A 87 18.59 -0.99 10.28
N LEU A 88 17.28 -0.77 10.49
CA LEU A 88 16.38 -0.27 9.46
C LEU A 88 16.76 1.14 9.00
N GLN A 89 17.16 2.01 9.94
CA GLN A 89 17.63 3.35 9.61
C GLN A 89 18.93 3.30 8.80
N LEU A 90 19.85 2.39 9.12
CA LEU A 90 21.06 2.17 8.33
C LEU A 90 20.74 1.65 6.93
N MET A 91 19.81 0.69 6.77
CA MET A 91 19.36 0.21 5.46
C MET A 91 18.75 1.32 4.60
N ARG A 92 18.08 2.30 5.21
CA ARG A 92 17.51 3.49 4.55
C ARG A 92 18.51 4.64 4.37
N SER A 93 19.77 4.46 4.78
CA SER A 93 20.77 5.52 4.73
C SER A 93 21.08 5.95 3.29
N SER A 94 21.37 7.24 3.12
CA SER A 94 21.71 7.81 1.81
C SER A 94 22.97 7.18 1.20
N GLU A 95 23.93 6.76 2.02
CA GLU A 95 25.16 6.12 1.56
C GLU A 95 24.92 4.73 0.95
N LEU A 96 24.10 3.88 1.59
CA LEU A 96 23.74 2.60 0.99
C LEU A 96 22.89 2.78 -0.28
N MET A 97 22.00 3.77 -0.30
CA MET A 97 21.22 4.09 -1.50
C MET A 97 22.10 4.57 -2.66
N LYS A 98 23.13 5.39 -2.40
CA LYS A 98 24.11 5.79 -3.44
C LYS A 98 24.84 4.59 -4.01
N ARG A 99 25.32 3.68 -3.14
CA ARG A 99 25.99 2.44 -3.57
C ARG A 99 25.06 1.54 -4.38
N ALA A 100 23.80 1.43 -3.98
CA ALA A 100 22.79 0.69 -4.73
C ALA A 100 22.60 1.30 -6.13
N VAL A 101 22.44 2.61 -6.24
CA VAL A 101 22.37 3.32 -7.54
C VAL A 101 23.61 3.04 -8.39
N GLU A 102 24.81 3.08 -7.80
CA GLU A 102 26.05 2.83 -8.53
C GLU A 102 26.13 1.41 -9.10
N LEU A 103 25.72 0.40 -8.32
CA LEU A 103 25.63 -1.00 -8.78
C LEU A 103 24.56 -1.19 -9.87
N LEU A 104 23.42 -0.50 -9.75
CA LEU A 104 22.30 -0.56 -10.69
C LEU A 104 22.52 0.25 -11.96
N ARG A 105 23.48 1.18 -11.98
CA ARG A 105 23.66 2.14 -13.07
C ARG A 105 24.05 1.49 -14.40
N ASN A 106 24.69 0.32 -14.36
CA ASN A 106 25.05 -0.42 -15.57
C ASN A 106 23.81 -0.89 -16.35
N ASP A 107 22.80 -1.40 -15.62
CA ASP A 107 21.55 -1.90 -16.22
C ASP A 107 20.49 -0.79 -16.34
N TYR A 108 20.55 0.24 -15.49
CA TYR A 108 19.59 1.34 -15.42
C TYR A 108 20.31 2.70 -15.34
N PRO A 109 20.78 3.26 -16.47
CA PRO A 109 21.65 4.45 -16.47
C PRO A 109 20.97 5.74 -15.97
N ASN A 110 19.64 5.80 -16.02
CA ASN A 110 18.86 6.97 -15.61
C ASN A 110 18.35 6.89 -14.16
N ILE A 111 18.71 5.84 -13.40
CA ILE A 111 18.22 5.67 -12.03
C ILE A 111 18.90 6.67 -11.09
N THR A 112 18.11 7.35 -10.26
CA THR A 112 18.62 8.28 -9.26
C THR A 112 18.32 7.81 -7.83
N VAL A 113 19.04 8.37 -6.86
CA VAL A 113 18.77 8.11 -5.44
C VAL A 113 17.35 8.57 -5.05
N GLY A 114 16.85 9.63 -5.69
CA GLY A 114 15.48 10.12 -5.48
C GLY A 114 14.43 9.11 -5.94
N ASP A 115 14.67 8.47 -7.09
CA ASP A 115 13.78 7.45 -7.63
C ASP A 115 13.68 6.26 -6.68
N ILE A 116 14.82 5.69 -6.26
CA ILE A 116 14.85 4.55 -5.33
C ILE A 116 14.20 4.92 -4.01
N ARG A 117 14.46 6.10 -3.46
CA ARG A 117 13.84 6.54 -2.19
C ARG A 117 12.32 6.66 -2.28
N GLY A 118 11.80 7.10 -3.42
CA GLY A 118 10.36 7.24 -3.63
C GLY A 118 9.64 5.92 -3.88
N SER A 119 10.31 4.96 -4.54
CA SER A 119 9.74 3.69 -4.96
C SER A 119 10.00 2.52 -4.01
N LEU A 120 11.06 2.58 -3.19
CA LEU A 120 11.44 1.54 -2.24
C LEU A 120 10.92 1.85 -0.83
N ARG A 121 10.08 0.96 -0.30
CA ARG A 121 9.60 0.98 1.08
C ARG A 121 10.19 -0.20 1.83
N LEU A 122 11.01 0.09 2.83
CA LEU A 122 11.54 -0.90 3.77
C LEU A 122 10.76 -0.80 5.07
N ALA A 123 10.24 -1.89 5.64
CA ALA A 123 9.55 -1.87 6.93
C ALA A 123 9.75 -3.19 7.68
N GLN A 124 9.63 -3.17 9.00
CA GLN A 124 9.62 -4.40 9.80
C GLN A 124 8.21 -5.01 9.78
N VAL A 125 8.13 -6.33 9.67
CA VAL A 125 6.86 -7.06 9.68
C VAL A 125 6.40 -7.21 11.13
N LEU A 126 5.14 -6.86 11.39
CA LEU A 126 4.51 -7.01 12.70
C LEU A 126 3.76 -8.35 12.77
N GLN A 127 3.93 -9.08 13.87
CA GLN A 127 3.09 -10.22 14.20
C GLN A 127 2.21 -9.85 15.39
N GLY A 128 0.97 -9.47 15.11
CA GLY A 128 0.07 -8.89 16.11
C GLY A 128 0.54 -7.49 16.54
N LYS A 129 1.06 -7.37 17.76
CA LYS A 129 1.62 -6.12 18.32
C LYS A 129 3.14 -6.16 18.50
N THR A 130 3.78 -7.26 18.12
CA THR A 130 5.22 -7.46 18.33
C THR A 130 5.97 -7.33 17.01
N GLU A 131 7.04 -6.55 17.03
CA GLU A 131 7.99 -6.44 15.92
C GLU A 131 8.75 -7.75 15.73
N THR A 132 8.77 -8.27 14.51
CA THR A 132 9.48 -9.52 14.19
C THR A 132 10.88 -9.24 13.66
N LYS A 133 11.74 -10.25 13.62
CA LYS A 133 13.06 -10.16 12.97
C LYS A 133 12.98 -10.07 11.43
N VAL A 134 11.78 -10.06 10.88
CA VAL A 134 11.53 -10.06 9.44
C VAL A 134 11.34 -8.62 8.96
N PHE A 135 12.10 -8.26 7.94
CA PHE A 135 11.97 -7.01 7.22
C PHE A 135 11.33 -7.26 5.86
N GLN A 136 10.48 -6.34 5.43
CA GLN A 136 9.87 -6.33 4.11
C GLN A 136 10.41 -5.16 3.30
N ALA A 137 10.95 -5.46 2.13
CA ALA A 137 11.28 -4.48 1.11
C ALA A 137 10.21 -4.55 0.01
N VAL A 138 9.58 -3.41 -0.30
CA VAL A 138 8.58 -3.29 -1.36
C VAL A 138 9.05 -2.24 -2.35
N TYR A 139 9.17 -2.61 -3.62
CA TYR A 139 9.56 -1.72 -4.71
C TYR A 139 8.41 -1.56 -5.70
N THR A 140 8.15 -0.31 -6.11
CA THR A 140 7.04 0.04 -7.02
C THR A 140 7.56 0.71 -8.28
N SER A 141 7.16 0.24 -9.46
CA SER A 141 7.62 0.77 -10.75
C SER A 141 6.52 0.65 -11.82
N ASN A 142 6.55 1.50 -12.84
CA ASN A 142 5.66 1.39 -13.99
C ASN A 142 6.16 0.38 -15.05
N ASP A 143 7.32 -0.21 -14.81
CA ASP A 143 7.94 -1.22 -15.66
C ASP A 143 8.09 -2.53 -14.90
N ARG A 144 7.46 -3.59 -15.44
CA ARG A 144 7.47 -4.95 -14.88
C ARG A 144 8.88 -5.49 -14.68
N ILE A 145 9.78 -5.26 -15.63
CA ILE A 145 11.14 -5.80 -15.61
C ILE A 145 11.95 -5.15 -14.48
N LYS A 146 11.82 -3.82 -14.34
CA LYS A 146 12.48 -3.06 -13.26
C LYS A 146 12.06 -3.48 -11.86
N THR A 147 10.85 -4.04 -11.70
CA THR A 147 10.41 -4.56 -10.40
C THR A 147 11.05 -5.89 -10.01
N GLN A 148 11.55 -6.67 -10.96
CA GLN A 148 12.01 -8.05 -10.70
C GLN A 148 13.52 -8.20 -10.57
N LYS A 149 14.30 -7.27 -11.12
CA LYS A 149 15.76 -7.28 -11.14
C LYS A 149 16.30 -6.17 -10.25
#